data_AF-A0A1G8CZU5-F1
#
_entry.id   AF-A0A1G8CZU5-F1
#
_cell.length_a   1.000
_cell.length_b   1.000
_cell.length_c   1.000
_cell.angle_alpha   90.00
_cell.angle_beta   90.00
_cell.angle_gamma   90.00
#
_symmetry.space_group_name_H-M   'P 1'
#
loop_
_entity.id
_entity.type
_entity.pdbx_description
1 polymer ?
#
loop_
_entity_poly.entity_id
_entity_poly.type
_entity_poly.pdbx_seq_one_letter_code
_entity_poly.pdbx_strand_id
1 'polypeptide(L)'
;MDRRKLLEKLELAKVNGWEVNSWIEEYKGKLENAQVFREVFQKYCWDTQGVEGVKIAPFHVLAHQGRTYFDQSHLWHMEQNRELAKLSDLLIETEFKVVTNERTEEEAILWWEEMTENGHEGFVVKPETFIARNEKGWLVQPAIKVRGRKYLHIIYGMDYLQPENLVRLKQRNVKRKQRHAVMEFALGVEGVKRFVSQEPISRIHECVLATLALEAEPVDPRLCRPDHQ
;
A
#
# COMPACT_ATOMS: atom_id res chain seq x y z
N MET A 1 21.57 18.26 -4.82
CA MET A 1 23.04 18.11 -4.83
C MET A 1 23.34 16.65 -5.11
N ASP A 2 24.10 16.35 -6.16
CA ASP A 2 24.36 14.96 -6.60
C ASP A 2 25.26 14.24 -5.59
N ARG A 3 24.74 13.19 -4.93
CA ARG A 3 25.46 12.41 -3.91
C ARG A 3 26.76 11.82 -4.48
N ARG A 4 26.80 11.52 -5.77
CA ARG A 4 28.00 11.04 -6.47
C ARG A 4 29.11 12.10 -6.48
N LYS A 5 28.78 13.33 -6.87
CA LYS A 5 29.74 14.45 -6.92
C LYS A 5 30.31 14.80 -5.55
N LEU A 6 29.54 14.59 -4.48
CA LEU A 6 30.02 14.80 -3.11
C LEU A 6 31.00 13.70 -2.68
N LEU A 7 30.69 12.44 -3.01
CA LEU A 7 31.60 11.32 -2.75
C LEU A 7 32.94 11.52 -3.48
N GLU A 8 32.91 11.88 -4.76
CA GLU A 8 34.12 12.19 -5.56
C GLU A 8 34.99 13.28 -4.91
N LYS A 9 34.36 14.34 -4.36
CA LYS A 9 35.08 15.41 -3.67
C LYS A 9 35.69 14.96 -2.35
N LEU A 10 34.99 14.11 -1.59
CA LEU A 10 35.51 13.55 -0.33
C LEU A 10 36.70 12.61 -0.59
N GLU A 11 36.61 11.79 -1.63
CA GLU A 11 37.72 10.92 -2.07
C GLU A 11 38.95 11.76 -2.47
N LEU A 12 38.76 12.85 -3.21
CA LEU A 12 39.84 13.79 -3.54
C LEU A 12 40.43 14.46 -2.28
N ALA A 13 39.60 14.87 -1.32
CA ALA A 13 40.07 15.45 -0.06
C ALA A 13 40.93 14.45 0.74
N LYS A 14 40.53 13.16 0.77
CA LYS A 14 41.33 12.10 1.37
C LYS A 14 42.70 11.94 0.68
N VAL A 15 42.74 11.96 -0.66
CA VAL A 15 44.01 11.92 -1.42
C VAL A 15 44.89 13.12 -1.09
N ASN A 16 44.28 14.29 -0.86
CA ASN A 16 44.98 15.52 -0.46
C ASN A 16 45.37 15.55 1.05
N GLY A 17 45.23 14.44 1.77
CA GLY A 17 45.70 14.29 3.15
C GLY A 17 44.70 14.71 4.25
N TRP A 18 43.44 14.99 3.91
CA TRP A 18 42.41 15.31 4.90
C TRP A 18 41.80 14.04 5.50
N GLU A 19 41.56 14.03 6.81
CA GLU A 19 40.84 12.94 7.49
C GLU A 19 39.34 13.09 7.24
N VAL A 20 38.81 12.33 6.29
CA VAL A 20 37.40 12.36 5.87
C VAL A 20 36.83 10.95 5.67
N ASN A 21 37.46 9.91 6.23
CA ASN A 21 37.06 8.52 5.97
C ASN A 21 35.64 8.22 6.46
N SER A 22 35.28 8.76 7.62
CA SER A 22 33.92 8.63 8.18
C SER A 22 32.85 9.19 7.24
N TRP A 23 33.11 10.36 6.65
CA TRP A 23 32.20 10.98 5.68
C TRP A 23 32.14 10.22 4.36
N ILE A 24 33.25 9.63 3.90
CA ILE A 24 33.25 8.78 2.71
C ILE A 24 32.31 7.58 2.91
N GLU A 25 32.43 6.87 4.03
CA GLU A 25 31.57 5.70 4.30
C GLU A 25 30.10 6.10 4.46
N GLU A 26 29.82 7.23 5.12
CA GLU A 26 28.47 7.79 5.20
C GLU A 26 27.89 8.10 3.80
N TYR A 27 28.68 8.73 2.93
CA TYR A 27 28.23 9.11 1.59
C TYR A 27 28.10 7.93 0.63
N LYS A 28 28.89 6.86 0.81
CA LYS A 28 28.68 5.58 0.09
C LYS A 28 27.30 5.00 0.42
N GLY A 29 26.96 4.90 1.69
CA GLY A 29 25.63 4.40 2.11
C GLY A 29 24.49 5.29 1.61
N LYS A 30 24.66 6.63 1.65
CA LYS A 30 23.69 7.56 1.05
C LYS A 30 23.57 7.38 -0.47
N LEU A 31 24.66 7.13 -1.18
CA LEU A 31 24.61 6.92 -2.62
C LEU A 31 23.86 5.63 -2.97
N GLU A 32 24.13 4.54 -2.24
CA GLU A 32 23.42 3.25 -2.37
C GLU A 32 21.91 3.42 -2.15
N ASN A 33 21.51 4.09 -1.07
CA ASN A 33 20.10 4.39 -0.79
C ASN A 33 19.40 5.15 -1.92
N ALA A 34 20.12 6.10 -2.56
CA ALA A 34 19.58 6.86 -3.68
C ALA A 34 19.44 6.01 -4.95
N GLN A 35 20.33 5.03 -5.16
CA GLN A 35 20.21 4.04 -6.23
C GLN A 35 18.99 3.14 -6.00
N VAL A 36 18.84 2.59 -4.78
CA VAL A 36 17.65 1.79 -4.41
C VAL A 36 16.36 2.56 -4.63
N PHE A 37 16.29 3.81 -4.18
CA PHE A 37 15.11 4.66 -4.43
C PHE A 37 14.82 4.81 -5.92
N ARG A 38 15.84 5.10 -6.73
CA ARG A 38 15.69 5.29 -8.17
C ARG A 38 15.19 4.01 -8.84
N GLU A 39 15.78 2.86 -8.51
CA GLU A 39 15.43 1.56 -9.07
C GLU A 39 13.99 1.19 -8.79
N VAL A 40 13.51 1.44 -7.57
CA VAL A 40 12.13 1.15 -7.19
C VAL A 40 11.17 2.15 -7.83
N PHE A 41 11.48 3.45 -7.76
CA PHE A 41 10.63 4.50 -8.32
C PHE A 41 10.39 4.30 -9.82
N GLN A 42 11.42 3.94 -10.58
CA GLN A 42 11.30 3.70 -12.02
C GLN A 42 10.37 2.54 -12.38
N LYS A 43 10.17 1.56 -11.49
CA LYS A 43 9.20 0.46 -11.75
C LYS A 43 7.75 0.92 -11.75
N TYR A 44 7.47 2.09 -11.17
CA TYR A 44 6.14 2.68 -11.12
C TYR A 44 5.94 3.78 -12.17
N CYS A 45 6.88 3.94 -13.10
CA CYS A 45 6.83 4.96 -14.15
C CYS A 45 7.03 4.29 -15.51
N TRP A 46 5.99 4.31 -16.35
CA TRP A 46 6.08 3.87 -17.74
C TRP A 46 5.24 4.78 -18.63
N ASP A 47 5.68 4.94 -19.87
CA ASP A 47 4.91 5.67 -20.87
C ASP A 47 3.73 4.81 -21.35
N THR A 48 2.59 5.43 -21.57
CA THR A 48 1.39 4.77 -22.09
C THR A 48 0.83 5.54 -23.28
N GLN A 49 0.46 4.82 -24.34
CA GLN A 49 -0.29 5.35 -25.48
C GLN A 49 -1.78 5.25 -25.17
N GLY A 50 -2.38 6.33 -24.69
CA GLY A 50 -3.78 6.33 -24.27
C GLY A 50 -4.06 5.26 -23.19
N VAL A 51 -5.05 4.41 -23.44
CA VAL A 51 -5.50 3.36 -22.50
C VAL A 51 -4.75 2.02 -22.67
N GLU A 52 -3.92 1.86 -23.71
CA GLU A 52 -3.29 0.57 -24.02
C GLU A 52 -2.28 0.13 -22.95
N GLY A 53 -1.60 1.08 -22.31
CA GLY A 53 -0.68 0.83 -21.19
C GLY A 53 -1.35 0.79 -19.82
N VAL A 54 -2.70 0.86 -19.75
CA VAL A 54 -3.46 0.79 -18.51
C VAL A 54 -3.95 -0.62 -18.28
N LYS A 55 -3.70 -1.15 -17.08
CA LYS A 55 -4.29 -2.40 -16.59
C LYS A 55 -5.08 -2.13 -15.32
N ILE A 56 -6.23 -2.79 -15.18
CA ILE A 56 -7.08 -2.72 -14.01
C ILE A 56 -7.00 -4.07 -13.30
N ALA A 57 -6.72 -4.05 -12.00
CA ALA A 57 -6.68 -5.24 -11.15
C ALA A 57 -7.86 -5.18 -10.16
N PRO A 58 -9.04 -5.74 -10.52
CA PRO A 58 -10.17 -5.78 -9.60
C PRO A 58 -9.87 -6.69 -8.41
N PHE A 59 -10.26 -6.28 -7.22
CA PHE A 59 -10.12 -7.08 -6.00
C PHE A 59 -11.42 -7.25 -5.21
N HIS A 60 -12.49 -6.55 -5.58
CA HIS A 60 -13.83 -6.69 -4.98
C HIS A 60 -14.91 -6.53 -6.04
N VAL A 61 -15.91 -7.42 -6.00
CA VAL A 61 -17.20 -7.25 -6.68
C VAL A 61 -18.20 -6.81 -5.62
N LEU A 62 -18.53 -5.51 -5.55
CA LEU A 62 -19.31 -4.99 -4.42
C LEU A 62 -20.81 -5.30 -4.54
N ALA A 63 -21.37 -5.14 -5.74
CA ALA A 63 -22.80 -5.28 -5.99
C ALA A 63 -23.13 -5.48 -7.48
N HIS A 64 -24.33 -5.99 -7.74
CA HIS A 64 -25.06 -5.85 -9.00
C HIS A 64 -26.53 -5.46 -8.71
N GLN A 65 -27.37 -5.40 -9.74
CA GLN A 65 -28.79 -5.07 -9.58
C GLN A 65 -29.46 -5.98 -8.54
N GLY A 66 -29.93 -5.37 -7.44
CA GLY A 66 -30.67 -6.05 -6.38
C GLY A 66 -29.84 -6.87 -5.37
N ARG A 67 -28.50 -6.89 -5.47
CA ARG A 67 -27.66 -7.66 -4.54
C ARG A 67 -26.31 -7.01 -4.25
N THR A 68 -25.92 -7.02 -2.98
CA THR A 68 -24.53 -6.79 -2.53
C THR A 68 -23.83 -8.11 -2.28
N TYR A 69 -22.50 -8.14 -2.32
CA TYR A 69 -21.70 -9.33 -2.06
C TYR A 69 -20.84 -9.26 -0.79
N PHE A 70 -21.24 -8.43 0.16
CA PHE A 70 -20.57 -8.34 1.47
C PHE A 70 -20.74 -9.59 2.34
N ASP A 71 -21.62 -10.52 1.93
CA ASP A 71 -21.80 -11.86 2.48
C ASP A 71 -20.77 -12.87 1.95
N GLN A 72 -20.06 -12.56 0.87
CA GLN A 72 -19.09 -13.44 0.24
C GLN A 72 -17.69 -13.30 0.86
N SER A 73 -16.89 -14.36 0.77
CA SER A 73 -15.50 -14.33 1.24
C SER A 73 -14.60 -13.55 0.28
N HIS A 74 -13.45 -13.10 0.76
CA HIS A 74 -12.44 -12.53 -0.12
C HIS A 74 -11.95 -13.53 -1.17
N LEU A 75 -11.90 -14.84 -0.85
CA LEU A 75 -11.59 -15.88 -1.83
C LEU A 75 -12.58 -15.86 -3.01
N TRP A 76 -13.89 -15.82 -2.71
CA TRP A 76 -14.92 -15.73 -3.74
C TRP A 76 -14.73 -14.49 -4.63
N HIS A 77 -14.40 -13.32 -4.04
CA HIS A 77 -14.12 -12.13 -4.83
C HIS A 77 -12.92 -12.31 -5.77
N MET A 78 -11.84 -12.92 -5.31
CA MET A 78 -10.66 -13.17 -6.15
C MET A 78 -10.99 -14.12 -7.31
N GLU A 79 -11.82 -15.14 -7.08
CA GLU A 79 -12.31 -16.04 -8.12
C GLU A 79 -13.18 -15.31 -9.15
N GLN A 80 -14.09 -14.43 -8.72
CA GLN A 80 -14.88 -13.62 -9.66
C GLN A 80 -14.00 -12.69 -10.51
N ASN A 81 -12.98 -12.07 -9.90
CA ASN A 81 -12.06 -11.20 -10.63
C ASN A 81 -11.24 -11.97 -11.67
N ARG A 82 -10.89 -13.24 -11.38
CA ARG A 82 -10.28 -14.14 -12.36
C ARG A 82 -11.20 -14.39 -13.55
N GLU A 83 -12.49 -14.63 -13.32
CA GLU A 83 -13.44 -14.77 -14.44
C GLU A 83 -13.58 -13.47 -15.23
N LEU A 84 -13.59 -12.31 -14.58
CA LEU A 84 -13.62 -11.01 -15.27
C LEU A 84 -12.36 -10.76 -16.11
N ALA A 85 -11.18 -11.14 -15.63
CA ALA A 85 -9.92 -11.01 -16.35
C ALA A 85 -9.91 -11.80 -17.68
N LYS A 86 -10.63 -12.93 -17.76
CA LYS A 86 -10.78 -13.71 -19.00
C LYS A 86 -11.64 -13.00 -20.06
N LEU A 87 -12.45 -12.02 -19.67
CA LEU A 87 -13.40 -11.35 -20.55
C LEU A 87 -12.86 -10.06 -21.19
N SER A 88 -11.73 -9.55 -20.71
CA SER A 88 -11.17 -8.28 -21.18
C SER A 88 -9.67 -8.20 -20.93
N ASP A 89 -8.91 -7.88 -21.97
CA ASP A 89 -7.46 -7.64 -21.88
C ASP A 89 -7.10 -6.42 -21.00
N LEU A 90 -8.08 -5.57 -20.66
CA LEU A 90 -7.92 -4.46 -19.73
C LEU A 90 -7.81 -4.94 -18.28
N LEU A 91 -8.40 -6.08 -17.96
CA LEU A 91 -8.50 -6.63 -16.61
C LEU A 91 -7.42 -7.68 -16.40
N ILE A 92 -6.71 -7.59 -15.28
CA ILE A 92 -5.69 -8.56 -14.88
C ILE A 92 -6.09 -9.25 -13.58
N GLU A 93 -5.67 -10.51 -13.46
CA GLU A 93 -5.80 -11.25 -12.21
C GLU A 93 -4.97 -10.58 -11.11
N THR A 94 -5.51 -10.55 -9.90
CA THR A 94 -4.74 -10.16 -8.72
C THR A 94 -4.25 -11.43 -8.04
N GLU A 95 -2.94 -11.59 -7.92
CA GLU A 95 -2.34 -12.73 -7.21
C GLU A 95 -2.67 -12.69 -5.71
N PHE A 96 -2.89 -13.86 -5.11
CA PHE A 96 -3.17 -13.98 -3.68
C PHE A 96 -2.72 -15.32 -3.11
N LYS A 97 -2.57 -15.34 -1.78
CA LYS A 97 -2.37 -16.57 -0.98
C LYS A 97 -3.39 -16.61 0.15
N VAL A 98 -3.84 -17.81 0.50
CA VAL A 98 -4.70 -18.05 1.66
C VAL A 98 -3.83 -18.60 2.79
N VAL A 99 -3.89 -17.98 3.97
CA VAL A 99 -3.09 -18.34 5.14
C VAL A 99 -4.01 -18.95 6.19
N THR A 100 -3.80 -20.21 6.55
CA THR A 100 -4.64 -20.96 7.50
C THR A 100 -3.85 -21.67 8.61
N ASN A 101 -2.53 -21.73 8.48
CA ASN A 101 -1.61 -22.38 9.42
C ASN A 101 -0.18 -21.84 9.26
N GLU A 102 0.70 -22.22 10.17
CA GLU A 102 2.11 -21.78 10.22
C GLU A 102 2.86 -22.01 8.91
N ARG A 103 2.67 -23.17 8.26
CA ARG A 103 3.32 -23.46 6.97
C ARG A 103 2.88 -22.48 5.87
N THR A 104 1.58 -22.25 5.73
CA THR A 104 1.07 -21.30 4.72
C THR A 104 1.46 -19.85 5.03
N GLU A 105 1.70 -19.54 6.30
CA GLU A 105 2.23 -18.25 6.74
C GLU A 105 3.68 -18.07 6.29
N GLU A 106 4.54 -19.08 6.53
CA GLU A 106 5.93 -19.09 6.04
C GLU A 106 5.99 -18.94 4.51
N GLU A 107 5.14 -19.67 3.77
CA GLU A 107 5.04 -19.56 2.32
C GLU A 107 4.59 -18.15 1.86
N ALA A 108 3.75 -17.47 2.63
CA ALA A 108 3.31 -16.10 2.36
C ALA A 108 4.40 -15.06 2.68
N ILE A 109 5.19 -15.27 3.74
CA ILE A 109 6.34 -14.44 4.09
C ILE A 109 7.39 -14.51 3.00
N LEU A 110 7.79 -15.72 2.58
CA LEU A 110 8.79 -15.91 1.51
C LEU A 110 8.34 -15.23 0.20
N TRP A 111 7.06 -15.40 -0.16
CA TRP A 111 6.50 -14.74 -1.35
C TRP A 111 6.53 -13.21 -1.25
N TRP A 112 6.26 -12.66 -0.05
CA TRP A 112 6.36 -11.22 0.19
C TRP A 112 7.80 -10.71 0.11
N GLU A 113 8.77 -11.47 0.65
CA GLU A 113 10.18 -11.14 0.57
C GLU A 113 10.65 -11.10 -0.89
N GLU A 114 10.34 -12.13 -1.68
CA GLU A 114 10.69 -12.17 -3.11
C GLU A 114 10.05 -11.02 -3.91
N MET A 115 8.74 -10.78 -3.77
CA MET A 115 8.09 -9.70 -4.54
C MET A 115 8.63 -8.32 -4.16
N THR A 116 8.89 -8.08 -2.87
CA THR A 116 9.30 -6.75 -2.41
C THR A 116 10.76 -6.48 -2.69
N GLU A 117 11.60 -7.52 -2.73
CA GLU A 117 12.98 -7.43 -3.19
C GLU A 117 13.04 -7.10 -4.70
N ASN A 118 12.08 -7.63 -5.46
CA ASN A 118 11.82 -7.25 -6.84
C ASN A 118 11.14 -5.88 -7.00
N GLY A 119 11.04 -5.08 -5.94
CA GLY A 119 10.58 -3.69 -5.98
C GLY A 119 9.07 -3.51 -6.08
N HIS A 120 8.28 -4.57 -5.90
CA HIS A 120 6.84 -4.44 -5.69
C HIS A 120 6.53 -3.78 -4.34
N GLU A 121 5.32 -3.25 -4.21
CA GLU A 121 4.95 -2.45 -3.04
C GLU A 121 4.85 -3.33 -1.79
N GLY A 122 4.40 -4.57 -1.95
CA GLY A 122 4.03 -5.50 -0.90
C GLY A 122 2.60 -5.99 -1.09
N PHE A 123 1.97 -6.50 -0.04
CA PHE A 123 0.61 -7.03 -0.11
C PHE A 123 -0.38 -6.32 0.82
N VAL A 124 -1.65 -6.69 0.68
CA VAL A 124 -2.74 -6.32 1.58
C VAL A 124 -3.29 -7.58 2.23
N VAL A 125 -3.21 -7.65 3.55
CA VAL A 125 -3.81 -8.73 4.36
C VAL A 125 -5.26 -8.38 4.64
N LYS A 126 -6.17 -9.30 4.37
CA LYS A 126 -7.61 -9.15 4.65
C LYS A 126 -8.06 -10.35 5.49
N PRO A 127 -9.07 -10.20 6.36
CA PRO A 127 -9.77 -11.35 6.95
C PRO A 127 -10.33 -12.26 5.84
N GLU A 128 -10.77 -13.48 6.16
CA GLU A 128 -11.42 -14.34 5.16
C GLU A 128 -12.77 -13.75 4.71
N THR A 129 -13.56 -13.28 5.67
CA THR A 129 -14.89 -12.71 5.44
C THR A 129 -14.81 -11.21 5.22
N PHE A 130 -15.67 -10.68 4.35
CA PHE A 130 -15.67 -9.25 3.99
C PHE A 130 -15.94 -8.34 5.21
N ILE A 131 -16.90 -8.72 6.07
CA ILE A 131 -17.22 -8.01 7.32
C ILE A 131 -16.87 -8.92 8.50
N ALA A 132 -15.63 -8.82 8.98
CA ALA A 132 -15.14 -9.62 10.10
C ALA A 132 -15.34 -8.93 11.46
N ARG A 133 -15.76 -9.68 12.48
CA ARG A 133 -15.87 -9.22 13.87
C ARG A 133 -15.04 -10.10 14.79
N ASN A 134 -14.47 -9.50 15.84
CA ASN A 134 -13.79 -10.26 16.87
C ASN A 134 -14.80 -10.91 17.86
N GLU A 135 -14.30 -11.68 18.82
CA GLU A 135 -15.11 -12.35 19.86
C GLU A 135 -16.00 -11.39 20.67
N LYS A 136 -15.63 -10.12 20.77
CA LYS A 136 -16.39 -9.06 21.47
C LYS A 136 -17.42 -8.38 20.57
N GLY A 137 -17.58 -8.84 19.32
CA GLY A 137 -18.50 -8.27 18.33
C GLY A 137 -18.01 -6.97 17.67
N TRP A 138 -16.78 -6.52 17.94
CA TRP A 138 -16.21 -5.32 17.33
C TRP A 138 -15.72 -5.60 15.91
N LEU A 139 -15.91 -4.64 15.02
CA LEU A 139 -15.45 -4.73 13.64
C LEU A 139 -13.91 -4.77 13.62
N VAL A 140 -13.36 -5.76 12.92
CA VAL A 140 -11.91 -5.89 12.69
C VAL A 140 -11.51 -4.98 11.53
N GLN A 141 -10.23 -4.62 11.44
CA GLN A 141 -9.71 -3.91 10.28
C GLN A 141 -10.03 -4.71 9.00
N PRO A 142 -10.68 -4.08 8.00
CA PRO A 142 -11.07 -4.78 6.77
C PRO A 142 -9.85 -5.14 5.91
N ALA A 143 -8.75 -4.42 6.07
CA ALA A 143 -7.51 -4.64 5.35
C ALA A 143 -6.32 -4.02 6.11
N ILE A 144 -5.16 -4.66 6.03
CA ILE A 144 -3.89 -4.16 6.54
C ILE A 144 -2.85 -4.21 5.43
N LYS A 145 -2.25 -3.06 5.13
CA LYS A 145 -1.22 -2.94 4.11
C LYS A 145 0.17 -3.22 4.69
N VAL A 146 0.92 -4.12 4.06
CA VAL A 146 2.28 -4.51 4.49
C VAL A 146 3.24 -4.23 3.35
N ARG A 147 3.99 -3.13 3.48
CA ARG A 147 4.85 -2.58 2.43
C ARG A 147 6.31 -3.04 2.57
N GLY A 148 6.92 -3.37 1.43
CA GLY A 148 8.32 -3.77 1.32
C GLY A 148 9.31 -2.70 1.72
N ARG A 149 10.48 -3.13 2.23
CA ARG A 149 11.57 -2.25 2.64
C ARG A 149 12.02 -1.32 1.50
N LYS A 150 12.23 -1.86 0.30
CA LYS A 150 12.61 -1.09 -0.89
C LYS A 150 11.57 -0.02 -1.23
N TYR A 151 10.29 -0.38 -1.30
CA TYR A 151 9.20 0.55 -1.55
C TYR A 151 9.10 1.69 -0.53
N LEU A 152 9.37 1.41 0.75
CA LEU A 152 9.30 2.42 1.81
C LEU A 152 10.32 3.56 1.66
N HIS A 153 11.34 3.43 0.80
CA HIS A 153 12.22 4.55 0.42
C HIS A 153 11.45 5.67 -0.29
N ILE A 154 10.41 5.32 -1.06
CA ILE A 154 9.53 6.30 -1.72
C ILE A 154 8.71 7.07 -0.68
N ILE A 155 8.27 6.40 0.38
CA ILE A 155 7.34 6.96 1.38
C ILE A 155 8.05 7.73 2.49
N TYR A 156 9.13 7.16 3.03
CA TYR A 156 9.83 7.71 4.20
C TYR A 156 11.13 8.42 3.81
N GLY A 157 11.48 8.45 2.53
CA GLY A 157 12.69 9.05 1.99
C GLY A 157 13.84 8.05 1.87
N MET A 158 14.83 8.41 1.04
CA MET A 158 15.96 7.53 0.69
C MET A 158 16.75 7.03 1.91
N ASP A 159 16.92 7.84 2.95
CA ASP A 159 17.77 7.49 4.10
C ASP A 159 16.98 7.03 5.32
N TYR A 160 15.72 6.59 5.15
CA TYR A 160 14.84 6.29 6.29
C TYR A 160 15.35 5.13 7.17
N LEU A 161 16.22 4.27 6.63
CA LEU A 161 16.83 3.15 7.32
C LEU A 161 17.98 3.54 8.26
N GLN A 162 18.44 4.79 8.22
CA GLN A 162 19.45 5.27 9.17
C GLN A 162 18.93 5.12 10.60
N PRO A 163 19.76 4.67 11.58
CA PRO A 163 19.29 4.38 12.94
C PRO A 163 18.51 5.52 13.59
N GLU A 164 19.00 6.75 13.40
CA GLU A 164 18.38 8.00 13.89
C GLU A 164 16.95 8.18 13.35
N ASN A 165 16.75 7.89 12.06
CA ASN A 165 15.46 7.98 11.39
C ASN A 165 14.55 6.84 11.85
N LEU A 166 15.06 5.61 11.97
CA LEU A 166 14.29 4.46 12.42
C LEU A 166 13.73 4.63 13.84
N VAL A 167 14.51 5.17 14.77
CA VAL A 167 14.04 5.44 16.15
C VAL A 167 12.82 6.36 16.12
N ARG A 168 12.87 7.42 15.31
CA ARG A 168 11.75 8.36 15.16
C ARG A 168 10.54 7.71 14.46
N LEU A 169 10.77 6.94 13.41
CA LEU A 169 9.71 6.30 12.62
C LEU A 169 8.97 5.19 13.36
N LYS A 170 9.67 4.49 14.29
CA LYS A 170 9.06 3.47 15.15
C LYS A 170 8.02 4.05 16.13
N GLN A 171 8.10 5.34 16.45
CA GLN A 171 7.16 6.02 17.35
C GLN A 171 5.83 6.43 16.67
N ARG A 172 5.53 5.91 15.47
CA ARG A 172 4.30 6.26 14.73
C ARG A 172 3.02 5.79 15.43
N ASN A 173 2.01 6.65 15.45
CA ASN A 173 0.68 6.32 15.97
C ASN A 173 -0.31 6.00 14.84
N VAL A 174 -0.67 4.73 14.71
CA VAL A 174 -1.60 4.25 13.68
C VAL A 174 -3.07 4.25 14.11
N LYS A 175 -3.36 4.50 15.39
CA LYS A 175 -4.70 4.30 15.98
C LYS A 175 -5.77 5.14 15.28
N ARG A 176 -5.45 6.39 14.96
CA ARG A 176 -6.41 7.28 14.27
C ARG A 176 -6.73 6.77 12.86
N LYS A 177 -5.72 6.40 12.06
CA LYS A 177 -5.98 5.85 10.71
C LYS A 177 -6.75 4.54 10.77
N GLN A 178 -6.43 3.66 11.72
CA GLN A 178 -7.17 2.43 11.96
C GLN A 178 -8.64 2.69 12.30
N ARG A 179 -8.93 3.67 13.18
CA ARG A 179 -10.30 4.07 13.48
C ARG A 179 -11.01 4.61 12.25
N HIS A 180 -10.37 5.48 11.47
CA HIS A 180 -10.96 6.08 10.27
C HIS A 180 -11.25 5.01 9.22
N ALA A 181 -10.31 4.10 8.97
CA ALA A 181 -10.50 2.99 8.03
C ALA A 181 -11.73 2.13 8.35
N VAL A 182 -11.99 1.87 9.64
CA VAL A 182 -13.17 1.13 10.09
C VAL A 182 -14.47 1.94 9.87
N MET A 183 -14.43 3.25 10.13
CA MET A 183 -15.58 4.14 9.93
C MET A 183 -15.90 4.32 8.44
N GLU A 184 -14.89 4.62 7.62
CA GLU A 184 -14.98 4.73 6.16
C GLU A 184 -15.50 3.43 5.54
N PHE A 185 -15.01 2.27 6.01
CA PHE A 185 -15.50 0.97 5.58
C PHE A 185 -16.98 0.76 5.91
N ALA A 186 -17.40 1.07 7.14
CA ALA A 186 -18.80 0.94 7.54
C ALA A 186 -19.72 1.85 6.71
N LEU A 187 -19.31 3.10 6.47
CA LEU A 187 -20.03 4.05 5.62
C LEU A 187 -20.09 3.58 4.16
N GLY A 188 -19.00 3.03 3.63
CA GLY A 188 -18.94 2.48 2.28
C GLY A 188 -19.90 1.30 2.09
N VAL A 189 -19.89 0.35 3.03
CA VAL A 189 -20.81 -0.79 3.05
C VAL A 189 -22.27 -0.31 3.09
N GLU A 190 -22.57 0.62 3.99
CA GLU A 190 -23.92 1.18 4.13
C GLU A 190 -24.37 1.92 2.86
N GLY A 191 -23.52 2.77 2.29
CA GLY A 191 -23.82 3.51 1.06
C GLY A 191 -24.14 2.59 -0.12
N VAL A 192 -23.37 1.52 -0.30
CA VAL A 192 -23.64 0.51 -1.35
C VAL A 192 -24.93 -0.24 -1.07
N LYS A 193 -25.22 -0.63 0.17
CA LYS A 193 -26.50 -1.29 0.52
C LYS A 193 -27.70 -0.41 0.18
N ARG A 194 -27.67 0.85 0.59
CA ARG A 194 -28.74 1.82 0.31
C ARG A 194 -28.94 2.04 -1.19
N PHE A 195 -27.84 2.10 -1.93
CA PHE A 195 -27.89 2.20 -3.39
C PHE A 195 -28.58 0.98 -4.02
N VAL A 196 -28.19 -0.23 -3.62
CA VAL A 196 -28.81 -1.47 -4.11
C VAL A 196 -30.30 -1.57 -3.72
N SER A 197 -30.65 -1.11 -2.53
CA SER A 197 -32.04 -1.05 -2.04
C SER A 197 -32.89 0.07 -2.65
N GLN A 198 -32.32 0.87 -3.56
CA GLN A 198 -33.01 2.00 -4.22
C GLN A 198 -33.56 3.04 -3.23
N GLU A 199 -32.83 3.26 -2.13
CA GLU A 199 -33.17 4.34 -1.20
C GLU A 199 -33.02 5.72 -1.88
N PRO A 200 -33.67 6.79 -1.34
CA PRO A 200 -33.49 8.14 -1.85
C PRO A 200 -32.02 8.56 -1.94
N ILE A 201 -31.66 9.29 -3.00
CA ILE A 201 -30.27 9.70 -3.26
C ILE A 201 -29.62 10.43 -2.08
N SER A 202 -30.39 11.17 -1.28
CA SER A 202 -29.92 11.83 -0.06
C SER A 202 -29.38 10.85 0.97
N ARG A 203 -30.02 9.68 1.13
CA ARG A 203 -29.60 8.60 2.06
C ARG A 203 -28.34 7.87 1.59
N ILE A 204 -28.11 7.83 0.29
CA ILE A 204 -26.88 7.29 -0.29
C ILE A 204 -25.75 8.31 -0.13
N HIS A 205 -26.03 9.56 -0.48
CA HIS A 205 -25.04 10.64 -0.46
C HIS A 205 -24.60 11.03 0.95
N GLU A 206 -25.43 10.89 1.99
CA GLU A 206 -24.96 11.13 3.36
C GLU A 206 -23.79 10.20 3.74
N CYS A 207 -23.80 8.93 3.28
CA CYS A 207 -22.70 7.99 3.51
C CYS A 207 -21.45 8.40 2.72
N VAL A 208 -21.62 8.76 1.44
CA VAL A 208 -20.52 9.19 0.57
C VAL A 208 -19.86 10.47 1.09
N LEU A 209 -20.66 11.46 1.48
CA LEU A 209 -20.17 12.73 2.02
C LEU A 209 -19.51 12.55 3.39
N ALA A 210 -20.03 11.67 4.24
CA ALA A 210 -19.40 11.34 5.52
C ALA A 210 -18.03 10.67 5.32
N THR A 211 -17.90 9.75 4.36
CA THR A 211 -16.60 9.15 4.01
C THR A 211 -15.62 10.22 3.50
N LEU A 212 -16.07 11.13 2.65
CA LEU A 212 -15.24 12.23 2.15
C LEU A 212 -14.79 13.17 3.27
N ALA A 213 -15.68 13.47 4.22
CA ALA A 213 -15.36 14.30 5.37
C ALA A 213 -14.30 13.65 6.29
N LEU A 214 -14.36 12.33 6.49
CA LEU A 214 -13.36 11.59 7.28
C LEU A 214 -11.97 11.59 6.64
N GLU A 215 -11.89 11.54 5.31
CA GLU A 215 -10.62 11.62 4.58
C GLU A 215 -10.02 13.03 4.61
N ALA A 216 -10.82 14.07 4.86
CA ALA A 216 -10.33 15.44 5.03
C ALA A 216 -9.71 15.68 6.43
N GLU A 217 -9.95 14.80 7.40
CA GLU A 217 -9.30 14.91 8.70
C GLU A 217 -7.79 14.64 8.57
N PRO A 218 -6.92 15.48 9.17
CA PRO A 218 -5.49 15.35 8.96
C PRO A 218 -4.98 14.06 9.58
N VAL A 219 -4.45 13.13 8.78
CA VAL A 219 -3.77 11.90 9.22
C VAL A 219 -2.35 11.90 8.65
N ASP A 220 -1.40 11.18 9.29
CA ASP A 220 -0.05 11.05 8.76
C ASP A 220 -0.10 10.52 7.31
N PRO A 221 0.33 11.32 6.31
CA PRO A 221 0.17 10.97 4.90
C PRO A 221 0.91 9.68 4.55
N ARG A 222 2.03 9.40 5.24
CA ARG A 222 2.87 8.22 5.05
C ARG A 222 2.14 6.90 5.40
N LEU A 223 1.01 6.99 6.10
CA LEU A 223 0.11 5.87 6.38
C LEU A 223 -1.00 5.69 5.35
N CYS A 224 -1.31 6.72 4.54
CA CYS A 224 -2.50 6.78 3.69
C CYS A 224 -2.16 6.76 2.19
N ARG A 225 -1.12 7.50 1.73
CA ARG A 225 -0.68 7.59 0.32
C ARG A 225 0.81 7.96 0.24
N PRO A 226 1.52 7.67 -0.87
CA PRO A 226 2.70 8.45 -1.23
C PRO A 226 2.25 9.89 -1.47
N ASP A 227 2.86 10.87 -0.82
CA ASP A 227 2.64 12.28 -1.19
C ASP A 227 3.11 12.49 -2.62
N HIS A 228 2.20 12.85 -3.53
CA HIS A 228 2.57 13.50 -4.78
C HIS A 228 2.71 15.00 -4.48
N GLN A 229 3.92 15.40 -4.07
CA GLN A 229 4.41 16.78 -4.21
C GLN A 229 5.21 16.88 -5.50
#